data_AF-A0A1V8TI04-F1
#
_entry.id   AF-A0A1V8TI04-F1
#
_cell.length_a   1.000
_cell.length_b   1.000
_cell.length_c   1.000
_cell.angle_alpha   90.00
_cell.angle_beta   90.00
_cell.angle_gamma   90.00
#
_symmetry.space_group_name_H-M   'P 1'
#
loop_
_entity.id
_entity.type
_entity.pdbx_description
1 polymer ?
#
loop_
_entity_poly.entity_id
_entity_poly.type
_entity_poly.pdbx_seq_one_letter_code
_entity_poly.pdbx_strand_id
1 'polypeptide(L)'
;MADTAANIITYVGVPLAVAGVLPILYNTIATLVLLRKVKKTLVESKAETLAMRSDVVNRIVEVELPRHRITPLDRDNHKYWEPQSTTKPLAGGTWALLEWKRNRMGSKVQRFQYIDELRILQAEISLGELVAYLLDLGAKPHPLGWNALRSNGLWTPEDQCLMSSPDGLASVLAVASSDDSDGHLSLKLAWPVGHFDPVRQRSSRGSGWVRLQFVAFVDHTDAVAESAVVDVESEHALVHDGTSPIEEKREGNAGDFHDCELAASGLGCVLDKGIEKIDISHLKHSDSAVEGLWFATILSAYATKTGMLPRYAITDASLLLVSKAVVPCGVLVILGMIPDSEAPEWSRKHQSSTQIGAQNVDSIANDRGGDRMQQARQQWMKFEHDRQVNIQSALDSNRWESSKVAQHSFTWLQSRSPEANRIAPRMELVVASILHQMIHDVAFARKLSTMLESWRAWSYSGGMQQRDLETLQSDLPLFTKAALLIGFIKSCSDSDNGKVTRDIHKCLEAHQVVRLG
;
A
#
# COMPACT_ATOMS: atom_id res chain seq x y z
N MET A 1 -87.50 9.69 46.21
CA MET A 1 -86.95 9.00 45.03
C MET A 1 -85.96 9.85 44.21
N ALA A 2 -85.90 11.18 44.39
CA ALA A 2 -84.91 12.03 43.70
C ALA A 2 -83.48 11.88 44.28
N ASP A 3 -83.34 11.64 45.59
CA ASP A 3 -82.02 11.54 46.25
C ASP A 3 -81.24 10.29 45.88
N THR A 4 -81.91 9.18 45.57
CA THR A 4 -81.26 7.92 45.17
C THR A 4 -80.58 8.03 43.80
N ALA A 5 -81.18 8.75 42.85
CA ALA A 5 -80.59 8.96 41.52
C ALA A 5 -79.34 9.87 41.59
N ALA A 6 -79.40 10.95 42.40
CA ALA A 6 -78.25 11.82 42.63
C ALA A 6 -77.10 11.08 43.31
N ASN A 7 -77.40 10.20 44.28
CA ASN A 7 -76.39 9.39 44.96
C ASN A 7 -75.74 8.36 44.02
N ILE A 8 -76.50 7.69 43.14
CA ILE A 8 -75.93 6.73 42.17
C ILE A 8 -74.99 7.43 41.17
N ILE A 9 -75.37 8.61 40.66
CA ILE A 9 -74.51 9.38 39.75
C ILE A 9 -73.21 9.80 40.44
N THR A 10 -73.28 10.20 41.71
CA THR A 10 -72.12 10.70 42.46
C THR A 10 -71.19 9.56 42.89
N TYR A 11 -71.72 8.43 43.36
CA TYR A 11 -70.92 7.32 43.90
C TYR A 11 -70.51 6.27 42.87
N VAL A 12 -71.24 6.12 41.75
CA VAL A 12 -70.92 5.15 40.69
C VAL A 12 -70.55 5.85 39.38
N GLY A 13 -71.32 6.87 38.99
CA GLY A 13 -71.10 7.60 37.74
C GLY A 13 -69.76 8.34 37.71
N VAL A 14 -69.41 9.07 38.78
CA VAL A 14 -68.13 9.82 38.84
C VAL A 14 -66.91 8.88 38.83
N PRO A 15 -66.81 7.82 39.66
CA PRO A 15 -65.68 6.91 39.60
C PRO A 15 -65.57 6.16 38.26
N LEU A 16 -66.68 5.80 37.64
CA LEU A 16 -66.67 5.14 36.34
C LEU A 16 -66.21 6.08 35.21
N ALA A 17 -66.59 7.35 35.27
CA ALA A 17 -66.09 8.38 34.36
C ALA A 17 -64.57 8.61 34.56
N VAL A 18 -64.10 8.67 35.83
CA VAL A 18 -62.67 8.76 36.14
C VAL A 18 -61.92 7.52 35.65
N ALA A 19 -62.49 6.32 35.83
CA ALA A 19 -61.92 5.07 35.33
C ALA A 19 -61.80 5.04 33.79
N GLY A 20 -62.76 5.65 33.07
CA GLY A 20 -62.69 5.80 31.62
C GLY A 20 -61.62 6.78 31.14
N VAL A 21 -61.30 7.82 31.92
CA VAL A 21 -60.31 8.85 31.57
C VAL A 21 -58.88 8.49 32.03
N LEU A 22 -58.73 7.60 33.02
CA LEU A 22 -57.44 7.14 33.55
C LEU A 22 -56.45 6.63 32.48
N PRO A 23 -56.85 5.82 31.47
CA PRO A 23 -55.94 5.39 30.42
C PRO A 23 -55.40 6.55 29.56
N ILE A 24 -56.24 7.55 29.28
CA ILE A 24 -55.84 8.74 28.52
C ILE A 24 -54.86 9.57 29.34
N LEU A 25 -55.16 9.78 30.63
CA LEU A 25 -54.26 10.47 31.56
C LEU A 25 -52.92 9.73 31.73
N TYR A 26 -52.94 8.40 31.77
CA TYR A 26 -51.72 7.61 31.83
C TYR A 26 -50.87 7.79 30.56
N ASN A 27 -51.48 7.70 29.38
CA ASN A 27 -50.76 7.90 28.11
C ASN A 27 -50.21 9.33 27.97
N THR A 28 -50.96 10.35 28.42
CA THR A 28 -50.49 11.74 28.40
C THR A 28 -49.31 11.97 29.33
N ILE A 29 -49.36 11.44 30.56
CA ILE A 29 -48.25 11.56 31.51
C ILE A 29 -47.03 10.78 31.00
N ALA A 30 -47.23 9.55 30.50
CA ALA A 30 -46.14 8.71 29.98
C ALA A 30 -45.44 9.35 28.78
N THR A 31 -46.20 9.92 27.83
CA THR A 31 -45.63 10.62 26.66
C THR A 31 -44.88 11.89 27.05
N LEU A 32 -45.40 12.68 28.00
CA LEU A 32 -44.69 13.87 28.50
C LEU A 32 -43.37 13.51 29.20
N VAL A 33 -43.36 12.42 29.98
CA VAL A 33 -42.13 11.91 30.63
C VAL A 33 -41.12 11.45 29.58
N LEU A 34 -41.59 10.71 28.56
CA LEU A 34 -40.76 10.27 27.44
C LEU A 34 -40.16 11.47 26.69
N LEU A 35 -40.98 12.45 26.34
CA LEU A 35 -40.56 13.68 25.64
C LEU A 35 -39.48 14.44 26.43
N ARG A 36 -39.66 14.60 27.74
CA ARG A 36 -38.68 15.28 28.61
C ARG A 36 -37.35 14.54 28.66
N LYS A 37 -37.39 13.20 28.79
CA LYS A 37 -36.18 12.39 28.82
C LYS A 37 -35.44 12.44 27.48
N VAL A 38 -36.16 12.35 26.37
CA VAL A 38 -35.59 12.46 25.01
C VAL A 38 -34.99 13.83 24.77
N LYS A 39 -35.67 14.91 25.14
CA LYS A 39 -35.12 16.26 25.04
C LYS A 39 -33.84 16.41 25.86
N LYS A 40 -33.81 15.83 27.07
CA LYS A 40 -32.62 15.83 27.92
C LYS A 40 -31.46 15.07 27.28
N THR A 41 -31.69 13.85 26.76
CA THR A 41 -30.63 13.06 26.12
C THR A 41 -30.11 13.70 24.82
N LEU A 42 -30.97 14.35 24.04
CA LEU A 42 -30.57 15.08 22.83
C LEU A 42 -29.71 16.31 23.16
N VAL A 43 -30.04 17.04 24.24
CA VAL A 43 -29.23 18.17 24.72
C VAL A 43 -27.88 17.69 25.27
N GLU A 44 -27.88 16.62 26.08
CA GLU A 44 -26.65 16.05 26.65
C GLU A 44 -25.68 15.53 25.58
N SER A 45 -26.20 14.95 24.50
CA SER A 45 -25.42 14.44 23.37
C SER A 45 -25.04 15.50 22.32
N LYS A 46 -25.52 16.74 22.47
CA LYS A 46 -25.38 17.82 21.47
C LYS A 46 -25.90 17.43 20.08
N ALA A 47 -26.89 16.54 20.01
CA ALA A 47 -27.48 16.12 18.75
C ALA A 47 -28.41 17.22 18.20
N GLU A 48 -28.23 17.59 16.93
CA GLU A 48 -29.11 18.53 16.25
C GLU A 48 -30.46 17.87 15.97
N THR A 49 -31.55 18.57 16.31
CA THR A 49 -32.92 18.10 16.09
C THR A 49 -33.68 19.13 15.27
N LEU A 50 -34.41 18.67 14.25
CA LEU A 50 -35.10 19.55 13.32
C LEU A 50 -36.54 19.80 13.75
N ALA A 51 -37.21 18.74 14.17
CA ALA A 51 -38.56 18.80 14.70
C ALA A 51 -38.80 17.63 15.65
N MET A 52 -39.68 17.84 16.62
CA MET A 52 -40.14 16.81 17.55
C MET A 52 -41.66 16.88 17.61
N ARG A 53 -42.32 15.75 17.35
CA ARG A 53 -43.78 15.60 17.39
C ARG A 53 -44.12 14.51 18.39
N SER A 54 -45.20 14.68 19.15
CA SER A 54 -45.68 13.66 20.08
C SER A 54 -47.11 13.31 19.77
N ASP A 55 -47.37 12.02 19.55
CA ASP A 55 -48.70 11.46 19.53
C ASP A 55 -49.04 10.92 20.93
N VAL A 56 -49.85 11.72 21.62
CA VAL A 56 -50.28 11.46 22.99
C VAL A 56 -51.23 10.26 23.08
N VAL A 57 -51.98 9.99 22.01
CA VAL A 57 -52.99 8.92 21.98
C VAL A 57 -52.29 7.57 21.82
N ASN A 58 -51.35 7.49 20.89
CA ASN A 58 -50.64 6.25 20.55
C ASN A 58 -49.36 6.02 21.36
N ARG A 59 -49.00 6.95 22.25
CA ARG A 59 -47.76 6.91 23.03
C ARG A 59 -46.49 6.87 22.16
N ILE A 60 -46.50 7.63 21.06
CA ILE A 60 -45.40 7.67 20.10
C ILE A 60 -44.76 9.05 20.12
N VAL A 61 -43.44 9.09 20.10
CA VAL A 61 -42.68 10.31 19.84
C VAL A 61 -42.01 10.16 18.48
N GLU A 62 -42.22 11.15 17.62
CA GLU A 62 -41.54 11.28 16.35
C GLU A 62 -40.47 12.36 16.47
N VAL A 63 -39.22 12.01 16.16
CA VAL A 63 -38.11 12.97 16.10
C VAL A 63 -37.59 13.01 14.68
N GLU A 64 -37.56 14.20 14.10
CA GLU A 64 -36.92 14.44 12.82
C GLU A 64 -35.45 14.78 13.05
N LEU A 65 -34.58 13.85 12.63
CA LEU A 65 -33.13 13.96 12.76
C LEU A 65 -32.49 14.25 11.39
N PRO A 66 -31.49 15.15 11.32
CA PRO A 66 -30.77 15.44 10.09
C PRO A 66 -29.86 14.27 9.67
N ARG A 67 -29.84 13.95 8.37
CA ARG A 67 -28.84 13.08 7.75
C ARG A 67 -27.62 13.91 7.37
N HIS A 68 -26.45 13.47 7.78
CA HIS A 68 -25.18 14.16 7.54
C HIS A 68 -24.27 13.37 6.60
N ARG A 69 -23.56 14.09 5.75
CA ARG A 69 -22.33 13.64 5.12
C ARG A 69 -21.17 14.29 5.85
N ILE A 70 -20.23 13.48 6.31
CA ILE A 70 -19.06 13.92 7.07
C ILE A 70 -17.81 13.73 6.22
N THR A 71 -16.89 14.67 6.37
CA THR A 71 -15.53 14.55 5.83
C THR A 71 -14.53 14.87 6.95
N PRO A 72 -13.36 14.23 6.99
CA PRO A 72 -12.29 14.62 7.91
C PRO A 72 -11.98 16.11 7.78
N LEU A 73 -11.51 16.71 8.88
CA LEU A 73 -10.97 18.07 8.83
C LEU A 73 -9.68 18.10 8.00
N ASP A 74 -9.26 19.30 7.61
CA ASP A 74 -7.93 19.47 7.03
C ASP A 74 -6.86 19.16 8.08
N ARG A 75 -5.81 18.46 7.66
CA ARG A 75 -4.72 17.98 8.53
C ARG A 75 -3.97 19.09 9.28
N ASP A 76 -4.04 20.32 8.75
CA ASP A 76 -3.48 21.52 9.36
C ASP A 76 -4.29 22.05 10.55
N ASN A 77 -5.52 21.59 10.71
CA ASN A 77 -6.35 21.97 11.83
C ASN A 77 -5.92 21.21 13.10
N HIS A 78 -5.72 21.93 14.21
CA HIS A 78 -5.37 21.32 15.51
C HIS A 78 -6.37 20.23 15.93
N LYS A 79 -7.66 20.45 15.65
CA LYS A 79 -8.73 19.52 15.99
C LYS A 79 -8.75 18.24 15.16
N TYR A 80 -7.95 18.16 14.09
CA TYR A 80 -7.76 16.93 13.34
C TYR A 80 -7.10 15.84 14.21
N TRP A 81 -6.15 16.27 15.05
CA TRP A 81 -5.32 15.41 15.88
C TRP A 81 -5.86 15.21 17.30
N GLU A 82 -6.84 16.02 17.69
CA GLU A 82 -7.47 15.99 19.01
C GLU A 82 -8.92 15.51 18.88
N PRO A 83 -9.23 14.25 19.20
CA PRO A 83 -10.61 13.79 19.20
C PRO A 83 -11.41 14.49 20.29
N GLN A 84 -12.69 14.73 20.02
CA GLN A 84 -13.56 15.32 21.02
C GLN A 84 -13.82 14.33 22.16
N SER A 85 -13.58 14.77 23.39
CA SER A 85 -13.98 14.09 24.61
C SER A 85 -15.49 14.19 24.84
N THR A 86 -16.31 13.82 23.85
CA THR A 86 -17.76 13.74 24.07
C THR A 86 -18.03 12.50 24.92
N THR A 87 -18.47 12.72 26.16
CA THR A 87 -18.43 11.75 27.25
C THR A 87 -19.44 10.60 27.13
N LYS A 88 -20.42 10.67 26.21
CA LYS A 88 -21.37 9.57 25.92
C LYS A 88 -21.92 9.65 24.48
N PRO A 89 -21.45 8.83 23.53
CA PRO A 89 -22.12 8.69 22.24
C PRO A 89 -23.50 8.04 22.47
N LEU A 90 -24.56 8.62 21.91
CA LEU A 90 -25.84 7.93 21.77
C LEU A 90 -25.66 6.72 20.83
N ALA A 91 -26.51 5.70 20.98
CA ALA A 91 -26.51 4.55 20.07
C ALA A 91 -26.65 5.02 18.61
N GLY A 92 -25.84 4.50 17.69
CA GLY A 92 -25.84 4.91 16.27
C GLY A 92 -25.11 6.23 15.97
N GLY A 93 -24.43 6.83 16.96
CA GLY A 93 -23.67 8.07 16.80
C GLY A 93 -22.18 7.96 17.10
N THR A 94 -21.50 6.84 16.83
CA THR A 94 -20.05 6.74 17.09
C THR A 94 -19.22 7.77 16.30
N TRP A 95 -19.73 8.23 15.16
CA TRP A 95 -19.14 9.32 14.42
C TRP A 95 -19.05 10.62 15.24
N ALA A 96 -19.85 10.82 16.28
CA ALA A 96 -19.74 12.00 17.15
C ALA A 96 -18.51 12.00 18.08
N LEU A 97 -17.71 10.92 18.10
CA LEU A 97 -16.44 10.84 18.84
C LEU A 97 -15.36 11.77 18.26
N LEU A 98 -15.44 12.08 16.97
CA LEU A 98 -14.45 12.89 16.27
C LEU A 98 -15.06 14.20 15.74
N GLU A 99 -14.20 15.20 15.51
CA GLU A 99 -14.63 16.43 14.87
C GLU A 99 -14.55 16.30 13.35
N TRP A 100 -15.70 16.48 12.70
CA TRP A 100 -15.83 16.37 11.26
C TRP A 100 -16.33 17.68 10.67
N LYS A 101 -16.02 17.91 9.40
CA LYS A 101 -16.78 18.85 8.59
C LYS A 101 -18.12 18.20 8.22
N ARG A 102 -19.22 18.80 8.70
CA ARG A 102 -20.58 18.25 8.55
C ARG A 102 -21.32 18.97 7.44
N ASN A 103 -21.83 18.23 6.47
CA ASN A 103 -22.71 18.73 5.43
C ASN A 103 -24.08 18.06 5.59
N ARG A 104 -25.14 18.86 5.74
CA ARG A 104 -26.50 18.33 5.87
C ARG A 104 -27.02 17.91 4.50
N MET A 105 -27.43 16.66 4.38
CA MET A 105 -27.94 16.06 3.13
C MET A 105 -29.47 15.96 3.13
N GLY A 106 -30.08 15.72 4.29
CA GLY A 106 -31.53 15.51 4.40
C GLY A 106 -31.99 15.34 5.84
N SER A 107 -33.16 14.73 6.03
CA SER A 107 -33.68 14.36 7.35
C SER A 107 -34.41 13.02 7.30
N LYS A 108 -34.49 12.34 8.44
CA LYS A 108 -35.30 11.13 8.63
C LYS A 108 -36.12 11.29 9.91
N VAL A 109 -37.39 10.95 9.82
CA VAL A 109 -38.28 10.90 10.98
C VAL A 109 -38.15 9.53 11.63
N GLN A 110 -37.71 9.49 12.89
CA GLN A 110 -37.68 8.28 13.70
C GLN A 110 -38.90 8.28 14.63
N ARG A 111 -39.64 7.18 14.64
CA ARG A 111 -40.79 6.96 15.54
C ARG A 111 -40.40 5.93 16.58
N PHE A 112 -40.60 6.25 17.85
CA PHE A 112 -40.28 5.32 18.93
C PHE A 112 -41.25 5.46 20.10
N GLN A 113 -41.40 4.37 20.84
CA GLN A 113 -42.28 4.26 22.02
C GLN A 113 -41.48 4.24 23.32
N TYR A 114 -40.21 3.85 23.23
CA TYR A 114 -39.27 3.76 24.35
C TYR A 114 -38.01 4.58 24.06
N ILE A 115 -37.31 5.01 25.11
CA ILE A 115 -36.12 5.88 24.98
C ILE A 115 -34.94 5.11 24.40
N ASP A 116 -34.85 3.82 24.71
CA ASP A 116 -33.74 2.96 24.31
C ASP A 116 -33.73 2.68 22.78
N GLU A 117 -34.83 3.03 22.10
CA GLU A 117 -34.95 2.99 20.64
C GLU A 117 -34.39 4.26 19.97
N LEU A 118 -34.12 5.33 20.72
CA LEU A 118 -33.56 6.57 20.17
C LEU A 118 -32.13 6.32 19.70
N ARG A 119 -31.91 6.45 18.39
CA ARG A 119 -30.60 6.29 17.77
C ARG A 119 -30.24 7.53 16.97
N ILE A 120 -28.97 7.92 16.98
CA ILE A 120 -28.47 8.90 16.02
C ILE A 120 -28.44 8.23 14.64
N LEU A 121 -28.73 8.99 13.60
CA LEU A 121 -28.64 8.50 12.22
C LEU A 121 -27.18 8.32 11.82
N GLN A 122 -26.91 7.24 11.09
CA GLN A 122 -25.59 7.00 10.54
C GLN A 122 -25.20 8.11 9.54
N ALA A 123 -23.95 8.54 9.59
CA ALA A 123 -23.41 9.57 8.71
C ALA A 123 -22.73 8.96 7.48
N GLU A 124 -22.83 9.61 6.32
CA GLU A 124 -22.11 9.17 5.11
C GLU A 124 -20.67 9.68 5.13
N ILE A 125 -19.72 8.79 4.86
CA ILE A 125 -18.31 9.15 4.72
C ILE A 125 -17.65 8.37 3.58
N SER A 126 -16.62 8.94 2.95
CA SER A 126 -15.78 8.18 2.04
C SER A 126 -14.91 7.21 2.82
N LEU A 127 -14.94 5.91 2.48
CA LEU A 127 -14.13 4.91 3.17
C LEU A 127 -12.63 5.20 3.05
N GLY A 128 -12.19 5.70 1.88
CA GLY A 128 -10.80 6.05 1.64
C GLY A 128 -10.32 7.19 2.55
N GLU A 129 -11.13 8.23 2.70
CA GLU A 129 -10.83 9.35 3.61
C GLU A 129 -10.83 8.91 5.08
N LEU A 130 -11.78 8.05 5.47
CA LEU A 130 -11.85 7.49 6.82
C LEU A 130 -10.62 6.64 7.15
N VAL A 131 -10.23 5.71 6.27
CA VAL A 131 -9.05 4.87 6.48
C VAL A 131 -7.78 5.72 6.51
N ALA A 132 -7.63 6.69 5.59
CA ALA A 132 -6.49 7.61 5.59
C ALA A 132 -6.39 8.41 6.89
N TYR A 133 -7.52 8.90 7.40
CA TYR A 133 -7.61 9.62 8.66
C TYR A 133 -7.19 8.75 9.85
N LEU A 134 -7.70 7.51 9.93
CA LEU A 134 -7.37 6.59 11.01
C LEU A 134 -5.91 6.13 10.97
N LEU A 135 -5.34 5.93 9.78
CA LEU A 135 -3.91 5.65 9.60
C LEU A 135 -3.04 6.82 10.05
N ASP A 136 -3.46 8.06 9.80
CA ASP A 136 -2.76 9.24 10.30
C ASP A 136 -2.75 9.28 11.83
N LEU A 137 -3.84 8.87 12.49
CA LEU A 137 -3.91 8.72 13.95
C LEU A 137 -3.15 7.49 14.49
N GLY A 138 -2.55 6.67 13.62
CA GLY A 138 -1.75 5.51 13.99
C GLY A 138 -2.52 4.19 14.11
N ALA A 139 -3.77 4.13 13.66
CA ALA A 139 -4.51 2.87 13.61
C ALA A 139 -3.84 1.89 12.64
N LYS A 140 -3.88 0.60 12.97
CA LYS A 140 -3.27 -0.47 12.15
C LYS A 140 -4.34 -1.31 11.48
N PRO A 141 -4.20 -1.66 10.19
CA PRO A 141 -5.18 -2.51 9.52
C PRO A 141 -5.13 -3.93 10.07
N HIS A 142 -6.30 -4.52 10.30
CA HIS A 142 -6.43 -5.88 10.81
C HIS A 142 -6.62 -6.88 9.64
N PRO A 143 -5.67 -7.81 9.41
CA PRO A 143 -5.65 -8.64 8.19
C PRO A 143 -6.92 -9.46 7.95
N LEU A 144 -7.40 -10.13 8.98
CA LEU A 144 -8.57 -11.00 8.90
C LEU A 144 -9.86 -10.20 8.66
N GLY A 145 -9.92 -8.96 9.15
CA GLY A 145 -11.04 -8.05 8.95
C GLY A 145 -11.22 -7.68 7.49
N TRP A 146 -10.15 -7.18 6.88
CA TRP A 146 -10.18 -6.76 5.48
C TRP A 146 -10.40 -7.93 4.53
N ASN A 147 -9.82 -9.10 4.80
CA ASN A 147 -10.09 -10.29 4.01
C ASN A 147 -11.57 -10.75 4.10
N ALA A 148 -12.15 -10.70 5.29
CA ALA A 148 -13.58 -10.99 5.49
C ALA A 148 -14.46 -9.99 4.74
N LEU A 149 -14.14 -8.70 4.82
CA LEU A 149 -14.87 -7.65 4.10
C LEU A 149 -14.76 -7.82 2.58
N ARG A 150 -13.56 -8.13 2.06
CA ARG A 150 -13.33 -8.39 0.64
C ARG A 150 -14.14 -9.59 0.15
N SER A 151 -14.27 -10.62 0.97
CA SER A 151 -14.88 -11.90 0.56
C SER A 151 -16.40 -11.92 0.74
N ASN A 152 -16.91 -11.27 1.79
CA ASN A 152 -18.34 -11.30 2.15
C ASN A 152 -19.08 -10.00 1.78
N GLY A 153 -18.36 -8.90 1.53
CA GLY A 153 -18.93 -7.60 1.23
C GLY A 153 -19.86 -7.11 2.35
N LEU A 154 -21.10 -6.78 1.98
CA LEU A 154 -22.13 -6.31 2.92
C LEU A 154 -22.58 -7.35 3.94
N TRP A 155 -22.28 -8.64 3.72
CA TRP A 155 -22.64 -9.75 4.63
C TRP A 155 -21.55 -10.06 5.65
N THR A 156 -20.56 -9.17 5.79
CA THR A 156 -19.51 -9.34 6.79
C THR A 156 -20.14 -9.36 8.19
N PRO A 157 -19.75 -10.30 9.07
CA PRO A 157 -20.30 -10.38 10.41
C PRO A 157 -20.17 -9.05 11.16
N GLU A 158 -21.20 -8.74 11.96
CA GLU A 158 -21.16 -7.61 12.88
C GLU A 158 -19.95 -7.75 13.82
N ASP A 159 -19.38 -6.62 14.21
CA ASP A 159 -18.24 -6.49 15.12
C ASP A 159 -16.91 -7.03 14.57
N GLN A 160 -16.85 -7.37 13.28
CA GLN A 160 -15.59 -7.71 12.63
C GLN A 160 -14.64 -6.51 12.64
N CYS A 161 -13.50 -6.65 13.31
CA CYS A 161 -12.46 -5.62 13.43
C CYS A 161 -11.73 -5.42 12.10
N LEU A 162 -11.79 -4.20 11.55
CA LEU A 162 -11.09 -3.75 10.34
C LEU A 162 -9.79 -3.00 10.69
N MET A 163 -9.81 -2.17 11.73
CA MET A 163 -8.62 -1.45 12.19
C MET A 163 -8.51 -1.55 13.71
N SER A 164 -7.28 -1.72 14.20
CA SER A 164 -6.96 -1.74 15.62
C SER A 164 -6.25 -0.46 16.05
N SER A 165 -6.24 -0.21 17.35
CA SER A 165 -5.51 0.89 17.97
C SER A 165 -3.99 0.79 17.67
N PRO A 166 -3.21 1.85 17.89
CA PRO A 166 -1.75 1.80 17.71
C PRO A 166 -1.08 0.64 18.47
N ASP A 167 -1.62 0.30 19.64
CA ASP A 167 -1.16 -0.80 20.49
C ASP A 167 -1.67 -2.19 20.03
N GLY A 168 -2.63 -2.22 19.10
CA GLY A 168 -3.22 -3.44 18.56
C GLY A 168 -4.28 -4.10 19.45
N LEU A 169 -4.57 -3.55 20.64
CA LEU A 169 -5.42 -4.17 21.65
C LEU A 169 -6.91 -3.89 21.47
N ALA A 170 -7.26 -2.71 20.98
CA ALA A 170 -8.65 -2.28 20.84
C ALA A 170 -9.05 -2.23 19.36
N SER A 171 -10.28 -2.64 19.05
CA SER A 171 -10.86 -2.42 17.72
C SER A 171 -11.29 -0.97 17.59
N VAL A 172 -10.68 -0.26 16.65
CA VAL A 172 -10.98 1.15 16.36
C VAL A 172 -12.07 1.28 15.32
N LEU A 173 -12.00 0.47 14.27
CA LEU A 173 -12.99 0.44 13.20
C LEU A 173 -13.49 -0.99 13.08
N ALA A 174 -14.80 -1.18 13.18
CA ALA A 174 -15.44 -2.47 13.02
C ALA A 174 -16.71 -2.37 12.17
N VAL A 175 -17.15 -3.50 11.63
CA VAL A 175 -18.45 -3.60 10.95
C VAL A 175 -19.57 -3.43 11.97
N ALA A 176 -20.53 -2.57 11.67
CA ALA A 176 -21.71 -2.33 12.49
C ALA A 176 -22.94 -3.01 11.89
N SER A 177 -24.02 -3.07 12.68
CA SER A 177 -25.29 -3.60 12.20
C SER A 177 -25.82 -2.80 11.01
N SER A 178 -26.48 -3.48 10.08
CA SER A 178 -27.01 -2.92 8.83
C SER A 178 -28.35 -2.19 9.01
N ASP A 179 -28.89 -2.16 10.23
CA ASP A 179 -30.10 -1.43 10.60
C ASP A 179 -29.97 0.07 10.22
N ASP A 180 -30.50 0.47 9.06
CA ASP A 180 -30.45 1.83 8.46
C ASP A 180 -29.28 2.14 7.51
N SER A 181 -28.64 1.11 6.94
CA SER A 181 -27.50 1.30 6.04
C SER A 181 -27.86 1.66 4.58
N ASP A 182 -29.14 1.60 4.20
CA ASP A 182 -29.65 1.87 2.84
C ASP A 182 -28.85 1.13 1.73
N GLY A 183 -28.32 -0.07 2.01
CA GLY A 183 -27.50 -0.86 1.07
C GLY A 183 -26.01 -0.50 1.03
N HIS A 184 -25.55 0.35 1.94
CA HIS A 184 -24.13 0.67 2.14
C HIS A 184 -23.52 -0.16 3.26
N LEU A 185 -22.18 -0.21 3.32
CA LEU A 185 -21.49 -0.83 4.44
C LEU A 185 -21.64 0.05 5.70
N SER A 186 -22.11 -0.55 6.78
CA SER A 186 -22.26 0.08 8.08
C SER A 186 -21.02 -0.19 8.93
N LEU A 187 -20.42 0.86 9.49
CA LEU A 187 -19.21 0.81 10.29
C LEU A 187 -19.43 1.51 11.63
N LYS A 188 -18.74 1.05 12.67
CA LYS A 188 -18.68 1.69 13.98
C LYS A 188 -17.26 2.10 14.31
N LEU A 189 -17.13 3.27 14.93
CA LEU A 189 -15.87 3.80 15.42
C LEU A 189 -15.79 3.68 16.95
N ALA A 190 -14.66 3.21 17.46
CA ALA A 190 -14.38 3.20 18.88
C ALA A 190 -12.93 3.62 19.13
N TRP A 191 -12.70 4.90 19.43
CA TRP A 191 -11.34 5.35 19.75
C TRP A 191 -11.14 5.41 21.27
N PRO A 192 -10.29 4.55 21.87
CA PRO A 192 -10.04 4.61 23.30
C PRO A 192 -9.25 5.88 23.67
N VAL A 193 -9.69 6.55 24.73
CA VAL A 193 -9.11 7.82 25.20
C VAL A 193 -7.66 7.57 25.64
N GLY A 194 -6.72 8.36 25.09
CA GLY A 194 -5.30 8.32 25.47
C GLY A 194 -4.42 7.35 24.67
N HIS A 195 -4.98 6.55 23.76
CA HIS A 195 -4.23 5.63 22.90
C HIS A 195 -3.99 6.24 21.52
N PHE A 196 -3.14 7.28 21.48
CA PHE A 196 -2.66 7.90 20.23
C PHE A 196 -1.20 7.54 20.01
N ASP A 197 -0.80 7.42 18.76
CA ASP A 197 0.60 7.25 18.43
C ASP A 197 1.35 8.58 18.64
N PRO A 198 2.25 8.72 19.63
CA PRO A 198 3.02 9.95 19.84
C PRO A 198 4.02 10.23 18.71
N VAL A 199 4.28 9.24 17.84
CA VAL A 199 5.25 9.31 16.75
C VAL A 199 4.68 10.06 15.53
N ARG A 200 3.36 10.01 15.31
CA ARG A 200 2.71 10.76 14.23
C ARG A 200 2.22 12.11 14.74
N GLN A 201 2.83 13.17 14.22
CA GLN A 201 2.52 14.56 14.57
C GLN A 201 2.07 15.32 13.32
N ARG A 202 1.63 16.58 13.51
CA ARG A 202 1.30 17.50 12.41
C ARG A 202 2.42 17.60 11.36
N SER A 203 3.68 17.47 11.78
CA SER A 203 4.87 17.50 10.93
C SER A 203 5.15 16.19 10.17
N SER A 204 4.55 15.06 10.56
CA SER A 204 4.64 13.82 9.79
C SER A 204 4.03 14.04 8.40
N ARG A 205 4.29 13.19 7.42
CA ARG A 205 3.60 13.25 6.13
C ARG A 205 2.36 12.34 6.14
N GLY A 206 1.34 12.71 5.37
CA GLY A 206 0.08 11.95 5.32
C GLY A 206 0.27 10.56 4.68
N SER A 207 -0.75 9.71 4.80
CA SER A 207 -0.75 8.32 4.28
C SER A 207 -0.33 8.11 2.81
N GLY A 208 -0.39 9.13 1.95
CA GLY A 208 0.06 9.05 0.54
C GLY A 208 1.55 9.33 0.30
N TRP A 209 2.31 9.69 1.32
CA TRP A 209 3.71 10.06 1.18
C TRP A 209 4.63 8.92 1.61
N VAL A 210 5.63 8.64 0.78
CA VAL A 210 6.62 7.58 1.03
C VAL A 210 7.99 8.23 1.14
N ARG A 211 8.66 8.02 2.27
CA ARG A 211 10.04 8.46 2.44
C ARG A 211 11.01 7.41 1.90
N LEU A 212 11.75 7.79 0.87
CA LEU A 212 12.86 7.00 0.33
C LEU A 212 14.14 7.38 1.06
N GLN A 213 14.60 6.50 1.93
CA GLN A 213 15.96 6.57 2.47
C GLN A 213 16.86 5.75 1.55
N PHE A 214 17.82 6.42 0.93
CA PHE A 214 18.80 5.77 0.08
C PHE A 214 20.19 5.99 0.66
N VAL A 215 21.13 5.17 0.20
CA VAL A 215 22.54 5.43 0.42
C VAL A 215 23.20 5.50 -0.93
N ALA A 216 24.11 6.47 -1.11
CA ALA A 216 24.83 6.66 -2.35
C ALA A 216 25.56 5.36 -2.71
N PHE A 217 25.10 4.71 -3.77
CA PHE A 217 25.74 3.53 -4.34
C PHE A 217 26.65 4.02 -5.45
N VAL A 218 27.96 4.04 -5.21
CA VAL A 218 28.94 4.36 -6.25
C VAL A 218 29.15 3.10 -7.09
N ASP A 219 28.56 3.04 -8.29
CA ASP A 219 28.89 2.02 -9.28
C ASP A 219 30.29 2.36 -9.83
N HIS A 220 31.34 1.65 -9.38
CA HIS A 220 32.71 1.80 -9.91
C HIS A 220 32.86 1.15 -11.30
N THR A 221 31.90 1.32 -12.19
CA THR A 221 31.94 0.71 -13.54
C THR A 221 32.34 1.70 -14.63
N ASP A 222 32.27 3.01 -14.38
CA ASP A 222 32.53 4.01 -15.43
C ASP A 222 33.94 4.63 -15.37
N ALA A 223 34.79 4.24 -14.42
CA ALA A 223 36.09 4.89 -14.16
C ALA A 223 37.32 4.18 -14.75
N VAL A 224 37.17 3.15 -15.60
CA VAL A 224 38.32 2.39 -16.15
C VAL A 224 38.65 2.75 -17.61
N ALA A 225 37.88 3.64 -18.26
CA ALA A 225 38.09 3.96 -19.68
C ALA A 225 38.85 5.28 -19.95
N GLU A 226 39.03 6.18 -18.98
CA GLU A 226 39.68 7.49 -19.19
C GLU A 226 40.62 7.83 -18.03
N SER A 227 41.76 7.17 -17.93
CA SER A 227 42.94 7.67 -17.22
C SER A 227 44.17 6.88 -17.63
N ALA A 228 44.53 7.02 -18.90
CA ALA A 228 45.90 6.85 -19.32
C ALA A 228 46.24 8.05 -20.19
N VAL A 229 47.41 8.65 -19.93
CA VAL A 229 48.17 9.60 -20.75
C VAL A 229 48.24 11.05 -20.20
N VAL A 230 49.27 11.24 -19.36
CA VAL A 230 50.20 12.40 -19.17
C VAL A 230 50.06 13.28 -17.92
N ASP A 231 50.95 13.00 -16.96
CA ASP A 231 51.63 13.99 -16.09
C ASP A 231 52.56 14.90 -16.90
N VAL A 232 52.56 16.22 -16.65
CA VAL A 232 53.77 17.05 -16.43
C VAL A 232 53.41 18.28 -15.58
N GLU A 233 54.19 18.49 -14.51
CA GLU A 233 54.20 19.60 -13.54
C GLU A 233 54.40 21.01 -14.14
N SER A 234 53.94 22.06 -13.43
CA SER A 234 54.71 23.30 -13.21
C SER A 234 54.05 24.21 -12.15
N GLU A 235 54.80 24.50 -11.08
CA GLU A 235 54.51 25.54 -10.09
C GLU A 235 54.75 26.96 -10.66
N HIS A 236 53.98 27.97 -10.20
CA HIS A 236 54.52 29.17 -9.55
C HIS A 236 53.40 30.11 -9.04
N ALA A 237 53.71 30.79 -7.92
CA ALA A 237 52.85 31.52 -6.98
C ALA A 237 52.35 32.93 -7.42
N LEU A 238 51.26 33.43 -6.81
CA LEU A 238 51.23 34.59 -5.87
C LEU A 238 49.81 35.24 -5.71
N VAL A 239 49.24 35.09 -4.50
CA VAL A 239 48.67 36.12 -3.58
C VAL A 239 47.43 37.00 -3.93
N HIS A 240 46.56 37.12 -2.89
CA HIS A 240 45.40 38.03 -2.63
C HIS A 240 44.03 37.59 -3.16
N ASP A 241 42.91 37.67 -2.45
CA ASP A 241 42.55 38.19 -1.12
C ASP A 241 41.24 37.49 -0.67
N GLY A 242 40.93 37.56 0.62
CA GLY A 242 40.03 36.66 1.32
C GLY A 242 38.54 36.70 0.95
N THR A 243 37.89 35.56 1.18
CA THR A 243 36.64 35.43 1.94
C THR A 243 36.51 33.95 2.29
N SER A 244 36.77 33.58 3.54
CA SER A 244 36.49 32.24 4.05
C SER A 244 34.98 32.07 4.23
N PRO A 245 34.32 31.07 3.63
CA PRO A 245 33.05 30.61 4.14
C PRO A 245 33.35 29.75 5.37
N ILE A 246 32.87 30.25 6.49
CA ILE A 246 32.67 29.58 7.77
C ILE A 246 32.47 28.07 7.57
N GLU A 247 33.42 27.29 8.08
CA GLU A 247 33.25 25.85 8.29
C GLU A 247 32.10 25.65 9.29
N GLU A 248 30.90 25.49 8.76
CA GLU A 248 29.77 25.00 9.52
C GLU A 248 30.01 23.52 9.78
N LYS A 249 30.57 23.25 10.98
CA LYS A 249 30.57 21.95 11.63
C LYS A 249 29.17 21.35 11.55
N ARG A 250 28.93 20.52 10.53
CA ARG A 250 27.73 19.68 10.40
C ARG A 250 27.78 18.59 11.46
N GLU A 251 27.24 18.91 12.62
CA GLU A 251 26.79 17.90 13.58
C GLU A 251 25.52 17.25 13.03
N GLY A 252 25.59 15.93 12.77
CA GLY A 252 24.43 15.05 12.56
C GLY A 252 24.28 14.51 11.13
N ASN A 253 24.65 13.23 10.94
CA ASN A 253 24.34 12.40 9.76
C ASN A 253 22.81 12.28 9.52
N ALA A 254 22.18 13.33 8.99
CA ALA A 254 20.88 13.19 8.34
C ALA A 254 21.14 12.67 6.92
N GLY A 255 21.01 11.36 6.71
CA GLY A 255 21.17 10.75 5.39
C GLY A 255 20.25 11.39 4.35
N ASP A 256 20.69 11.45 3.10
CA ASP A 256 19.88 12.00 2.00
C ASP A 256 18.58 11.19 1.85
N PHE A 257 17.44 11.89 1.73
CA PHE A 257 16.13 11.28 1.61
C PHE A 257 15.24 12.07 0.65
N HIS A 258 14.34 11.37 -0.03
CA HIS A 258 13.28 11.97 -0.85
C HIS A 258 11.92 11.61 -0.28
N ASP A 259 11.04 12.59 -0.17
CA ASP A 259 9.63 12.36 0.14
C ASP A 259 8.85 12.31 -1.18
N CYS A 260 8.30 11.13 -1.52
CA CYS A 260 7.54 10.90 -2.75
C CYS A 260 6.04 10.87 -2.46
N GLU A 261 5.25 11.66 -3.18
CA GLU A 261 3.80 11.60 -3.10
C GLU A 261 3.24 10.62 -4.12
N LEU A 262 2.58 9.58 -3.63
CA LEU A 262 1.96 8.56 -4.45
C LEU A 262 0.44 8.75 -4.46
N ALA A 263 -0.10 9.18 -5.59
CA ALA A 263 -1.53 9.34 -5.83
C ALA A 263 -2.13 8.08 -6.45
N ALA A 264 -3.47 8.01 -6.52
CA ALA A 264 -4.17 6.89 -7.17
C ALA A 264 -3.80 6.76 -8.66
N SER A 265 -3.42 7.86 -9.33
CA SER A 265 -2.97 7.89 -10.72
C SER A 265 -1.47 7.64 -10.90
N GLY A 266 -0.72 7.33 -9.84
CA GLY A 266 0.74 7.14 -9.88
C GLY A 266 1.51 8.23 -9.13
N LEU A 267 2.75 8.49 -9.54
CA LEU A 267 3.63 9.47 -8.88
C LEU A 267 3.13 10.91 -9.10
N GLY A 268 2.83 11.63 -8.03
CA GLY A 268 2.35 13.01 -8.06
C GLY A 268 3.51 14.02 -8.05
N CYS A 269 4.34 13.97 -7.02
CA CYS A 269 5.53 14.82 -6.88
C CYS A 269 6.62 14.14 -6.03
N VAL A 270 7.84 14.65 -6.14
CA VAL A 270 8.99 14.25 -5.31
C VAL A 270 9.59 15.51 -4.70
N LEU A 271 9.88 15.45 -3.40
CA LEU A 271 10.54 16.50 -2.65
C LEU A 271 11.92 16.04 -2.17
N ASP A 272 12.96 16.74 -2.60
CA ASP A 272 14.31 16.55 -2.07
C ASP A 272 14.40 17.15 -0.66
N LYS A 273 14.82 16.32 0.31
CA LYS A 273 14.92 16.67 1.73
C LYS A 273 13.64 17.31 2.30
N GLY A 274 12.50 17.03 1.67
CA GLY A 274 11.18 17.53 2.05
C GLY A 274 10.89 19.01 1.70
N ILE A 275 11.73 19.67 0.90
CA ILE A 275 11.63 21.12 0.61
C ILE A 275 11.55 21.38 -0.90
N GLU A 276 12.51 20.88 -1.68
CA GLU A 276 12.66 21.27 -3.08
C GLU A 276 11.95 20.28 -4.02
N LYS A 277 11.15 20.79 -4.95
CA LYS A 277 10.41 19.95 -5.89
C LYS A 277 11.30 19.57 -7.07
N ILE A 278 11.51 18.27 -7.27
CA ILE A 278 12.28 17.73 -8.40
C ILE A 278 11.36 17.64 -9.63
N ASP A 279 11.89 17.96 -10.82
CA ASP A 279 11.18 17.65 -12.07
C ASP A 279 11.19 16.14 -12.33
N ILE A 280 9.98 15.58 -12.39
CA ILE A 280 9.74 14.14 -12.57
C ILE A 280 8.85 13.88 -13.78
N SER A 281 8.90 14.77 -14.78
CA SER A 281 8.10 14.69 -16.00
C SER A 281 8.20 13.32 -16.69
N HIS A 282 9.36 12.65 -16.63
CA HIS A 282 9.59 11.30 -17.16
C HIS A 282 8.98 10.16 -16.33
N LEU A 283 8.65 10.39 -15.06
CA LEU A 283 8.07 9.38 -14.16
C LEU A 283 6.57 9.60 -13.92
N LYS A 284 5.98 10.66 -14.48
CA LYS A 284 4.53 10.85 -14.42
C LYS A 284 3.83 9.79 -15.25
N HIS A 285 2.75 9.25 -14.69
CA HIS A 285 1.92 8.31 -15.40
C HIS A 285 1.30 8.98 -16.63
N SER A 286 1.63 8.46 -17.81
CA SER A 286 0.96 8.77 -19.08
C SER A 286 0.75 7.45 -19.82
N ASP A 287 -0.29 7.36 -20.65
CA ASP A 287 -0.64 6.12 -21.38
C ASP A 287 0.53 5.57 -22.23
N SER A 288 1.52 6.39 -22.55
CA SER A 288 2.72 6.02 -23.29
C SER A 288 3.98 5.76 -22.46
N ALA A 289 4.06 6.26 -21.21
CA ALA A 289 5.27 6.19 -20.40
C ALA A 289 5.19 5.03 -19.39
N VAL A 290 5.84 3.92 -19.72
CA VAL A 290 5.94 2.73 -18.86
C VAL A 290 6.79 2.97 -17.62
N GLU A 291 7.67 3.98 -17.65
CA GLU A 291 8.59 4.31 -16.56
C GLU A 291 7.84 4.71 -15.29
N GLY A 292 6.83 5.57 -15.43
CA GLY A 292 6.00 5.99 -14.31
C GLY A 292 5.17 4.85 -13.72
N LEU A 293 4.72 3.91 -14.55
CA LEU A 293 3.98 2.72 -14.12
C LEU A 293 4.87 1.80 -13.25
N TRP A 294 6.07 1.48 -13.75
CA TRP A 294 7.01 0.65 -13.00
C TRP A 294 7.46 1.33 -11.72
N PHE A 295 7.79 2.63 -11.78
CA PHE A 295 8.19 3.39 -10.62
C PHE A 295 7.10 3.40 -9.54
N ALA A 296 5.85 3.73 -9.89
CA ALA A 296 4.74 3.74 -8.94
C ALA A 296 4.48 2.35 -8.35
N THR A 297 4.59 1.30 -9.16
CA THR A 297 4.39 -0.09 -8.71
C THR A 297 5.47 -0.52 -7.71
N ILE A 298 6.74 -0.22 -7.98
CA ILE A 298 7.87 -0.54 -7.10
C ILE A 298 7.77 0.30 -5.82
N LEU A 299 7.45 1.59 -5.94
CA LEU A 299 7.30 2.48 -4.79
C LEU A 299 6.15 2.04 -3.88
N SER A 300 5.03 1.59 -4.44
CA SER A 300 3.95 0.96 -3.66
C SER A 300 4.43 -0.28 -2.92
N ALA A 301 5.15 -1.18 -3.59
CA ALA A 301 5.70 -2.37 -2.94
C ALA A 301 6.66 -1.99 -1.80
N TYR A 302 7.46 -0.94 -1.98
CA TYR A 302 8.37 -0.42 -0.96
C TYR A 302 7.60 0.13 0.24
N ALA A 303 6.58 0.96 -0.02
CA ALA A 303 5.71 1.54 1.02
C ALA A 303 4.98 0.46 1.85
N THR A 304 4.44 -0.56 1.18
CA THR A 304 3.77 -1.67 1.86
C THR A 304 4.72 -2.46 2.74
N LYS A 305 5.97 -2.65 2.31
CA LYS A 305 6.98 -3.37 3.09
C LYS A 305 7.47 -2.56 4.30
N THR A 306 7.48 -1.23 4.21
CA THR A 306 7.74 -0.34 5.35
C THR A 306 6.53 -0.14 6.27
N GLY A 307 5.39 -0.77 5.97
CA GLY A 307 4.18 -0.76 6.79
C GLY A 307 3.24 0.42 6.52
N MET A 308 3.45 1.15 5.41
CA MET A 308 2.56 2.21 4.96
C MET A 308 1.50 1.66 3.99
N LEU A 309 0.33 2.30 3.94
CA LEU A 309 -0.70 2.00 2.96
C LEU A 309 -0.57 2.96 1.76
N PRO A 310 0.06 2.56 0.64
CA PRO A 310 0.15 3.42 -0.54
C PRO A 310 -1.23 3.69 -1.12
N ARG A 311 -1.46 4.88 -1.71
CA ARG A 311 -2.72 5.16 -2.44
C ARG A 311 -2.77 4.50 -3.81
N TYR A 312 -1.61 4.23 -4.41
CA TYR A 312 -1.51 3.52 -5.68
C TYR A 312 -1.56 2.01 -5.44
N ALA A 313 -2.52 1.33 -6.07
CA ALA A 313 -2.65 -0.13 -6.00
C ALA A 313 -1.68 -0.81 -6.97
N ILE A 314 -0.98 -1.84 -6.51
CA ILE A 314 -0.20 -2.72 -7.39
C ILE A 314 -1.19 -3.47 -8.28
N THR A 315 -1.08 -3.31 -9.60
CA THR A 315 -2.02 -3.90 -10.54
C THR A 315 -1.95 -5.43 -10.55
N ASP A 316 -3.08 -6.10 -10.76
CA ASP A 316 -3.15 -7.56 -10.87
C ASP A 316 -2.27 -8.08 -12.04
N ALA A 317 -2.08 -7.28 -13.10
CA ALA A 317 -1.18 -7.60 -14.21
C ALA A 317 0.30 -7.68 -13.76
N SER A 318 0.75 -6.75 -12.93
CA SER A 318 2.10 -6.77 -12.35
C SER A 318 2.29 -7.95 -11.40
N LEU A 319 1.27 -8.29 -10.60
CA LEU A 319 1.32 -9.45 -9.69
C LEU A 319 1.37 -10.78 -10.46
N LEU A 320 0.55 -10.93 -11.50
CA LEU A 320 0.56 -12.11 -12.36
C LEU A 320 1.92 -12.29 -13.04
N LEU A 321 2.51 -11.20 -13.53
CA LEU A 321 3.86 -11.23 -14.10
C LEU A 321 4.87 -11.81 -13.11
N VAL A 322 4.89 -11.23 -11.91
CA VAL A 322 5.88 -11.53 -10.89
C VAL A 322 5.73 -12.97 -10.36
N SER A 323 4.52 -13.52 -10.39
CA SER A 323 4.23 -14.91 -9.97
C SER A 323 4.79 -15.99 -10.90
N LYS A 324 4.99 -15.68 -12.18
CA LYS A 324 5.43 -16.66 -13.18
C LYS A 324 6.95 -16.93 -13.09
N ALA A 325 7.32 -18.21 -13.22
CA ALA A 325 8.71 -18.61 -13.41
C ALA A 325 9.10 -18.42 -14.88
N VAL A 326 9.94 -17.42 -15.17
CA VAL A 326 10.22 -16.99 -16.55
C VAL A 326 11.68 -17.21 -16.94
N VAL A 327 12.62 -17.04 -16.01
CA VAL A 327 14.05 -17.11 -16.30
C VAL A 327 14.56 -18.55 -16.16
N PRO A 328 15.13 -19.15 -17.22
CA PRO A 328 15.73 -20.48 -17.16
C PRO A 328 17.02 -20.49 -16.30
N CYS A 329 17.23 -21.53 -15.51
CA CYS A 329 18.39 -21.62 -14.61
C CYS A 329 19.73 -21.71 -15.35
N GLY A 330 19.78 -22.38 -16.51
CA GLY A 330 20.98 -22.48 -17.34
C GLY A 330 21.44 -21.12 -17.89
N VAL A 331 20.51 -20.18 -18.10
CA VAL A 331 20.87 -18.82 -18.53
C VAL A 331 21.63 -18.09 -17.43
N LEU A 332 21.20 -18.22 -16.16
CA LEU A 332 21.88 -17.59 -15.02
C LEU A 332 23.29 -18.14 -14.81
N VAL A 333 23.50 -19.40 -15.16
CA VAL A 333 24.82 -20.05 -15.14
C VAL A 333 25.71 -19.50 -16.26
N ILE A 334 25.19 -19.41 -17.50
CA ILE A 334 25.92 -18.80 -18.63
C ILE A 334 26.31 -17.35 -18.33
N LEU A 335 25.46 -16.60 -17.64
CA LEU A 335 25.73 -15.22 -17.23
C LEU A 335 26.75 -15.12 -16.07
N GLY A 336 27.20 -16.25 -15.51
CA GLY A 336 28.13 -16.29 -14.39
C GLY A 336 27.53 -15.78 -13.08
N MET A 337 26.21 -15.74 -12.96
CA MET A 337 25.53 -15.30 -11.73
C MET A 337 25.46 -16.41 -10.68
N ILE A 338 25.51 -17.67 -11.12
CA ILE A 338 25.28 -18.86 -10.29
C ILE A 338 26.28 -19.94 -10.70
N PRO A 339 26.84 -20.71 -9.75
CA PRO A 339 27.70 -21.85 -10.07
C PRO A 339 26.91 -23.04 -10.61
N ASP A 340 27.54 -23.86 -11.45
CA ASP A 340 26.96 -25.09 -12.05
C ASP A 340 26.32 -26.04 -11.00
N SER A 341 26.85 -26.05 -9.77
CA SER A 341 26.39 -26.90 -8.68
C SER A 341 24.96 -26.61 -8.22
N GLU A 342 24.48 -25.38 -8.39
CA GLU A 342 23.13 -24.96 -7.97
C GLU A 342 22.07 -25.16 -9.06
N ALA A 343 22.48 -25.55 -10.27
CA ALA A 343 21.62 -25.98 -11.38
C ALA A 343 21.91 -27.43 -11.81
N PRO A 344 21.73 -28.43 -10.91
CA PRO A 344 22.18 -29.81 -11.13
C PRO A 344 21.49 -30.49 -12.33
N GLU A 345 20.24 -30.12 -12.64
CA GLU A 345 19.49 -30.71 -13.77
C GLU A 345 20.00 -30.24 -15.13
N TRP A 346 20.53 -29.02 -15.22
CA TRP A 346 21.19 -28.50 -16.42
C TRP A 346 22.64 -28.99 -16.50
N SER A 347 23.38 -28.92 -15.38
CA SER A 347 24.77 -29.37 -15.29
C SER A 347 24.96 -30.85 -15.67
N ARG A 348 24.04 -31.74 -15.26
CA ARG A 348 24.09 -33.17 -15.62
C ARG A 348 23.91 -33.43 -17.12
N LYS A 349 23.05 -32.67 -17.80
CA LYS A 349 22.87 -32.76 -19.26
C LYS A 349 24.08 -32.23 -20.02
N HIS A 350 24.75 -31.21 -19.47
CA HIS A 350 25.96 -30.64 -20.06
C HIS A 350 27.18 -31.57 -19.90
N GLN A 351 27.41 -32.13 -18.71
CA GLN A 351 28.55 -33.02 -18.44
C GLN A 351 28.55 -34.30 -19.32
N SER A 352 27.38 -34.86 -19.64
CA SER A 352 27.29 -36.00 -20.55
C SER A 352 27.68 -35.64 -21.99
N SER A 353 27.33 -34.46 -22.48
CA SER A 353 27.77 -33.98 -23.81
C SER A 353 29.27 -33.71 -23.88
N THR A 354 29.86 -33.13 -22.83
CA THR A 354 31.31 -32.82 -22.80
C THR A 354 32.17 -34.07 -22.66
N GLN A 355 31.73 -35.10 -21.93
CA GLN A 355 32.45 -36.38 -21.81
C GLN A 355 32.49 -37.18 -23.11
N ILE A 356 31.44 -37.10 -23.94
CA ILE A 356 31.41 -37.74 -25.27
C ILE A 356 32.37 -37.02 -26.25
N GLY A 357 32.56 -35.71 -26.10
CA GLY A 357 33.52 -34.94 -26.89
C GLY A 357 34.98 -35.23 -26.55
N ALA A 358 35.31 -35.39 -25.27
CA ALA A 358 36.68 -35.62 -24.81
C ALA A 358 37.27 -36.98 -25.24
N GLN A 359 36.46 -38.03 -25.37
CA GLN A 359 36.92 -39.34 -25.84
C GLN A 359 37.33 -39.39 -27.33
N ASN A 360 37.01 -38.37 -28.12
CA ASN A 360 37.30 -38.32 -29.56
C ASN A 360 38.55 -37.47 -29.92
N VAL A 361 39.15 -36.75 -28.97
CA VAL A 361 40.26 -35.81 -29.24
C VAL A 361 41.63 -36.52 -29.31
N ASP A 362 41.78 -37.71 -28.74
CA ASP A 362 43.05 -38.44 -28.67
C ASP A 362 43.49 -39.11 -30.00
N SER A 363 42.74 -38.94 -31.09
CA SER A 363 43.00 -39.62 -32.37
C SER A 363 43.63 -38.74 -33.47
N ILE A 364 43.98 -37.48 -33.20
CA ILE A 364 44.38 -36.51 -34.24
C ILE A 364 45.80 -35.97 -33.95
N ALA A 365 46.83 -36.80 -34.17
CA ALA A 365 48.23 -36.40 -33.95
C ALA A 365 49.17 -36.60 -35.16
N ASN A 366 48.67 -36.90 -36.36
CA ASN A 366 49.50 -37.03 -37.55
C ASN A 366 48.77 -36.46 -38.78
N ASP A 367 48.96 -35.19 -39.12
CA ASP A 367 48.97 -34.83 -40.55
C ASP A 367 49.66 -33.49 -40.89
N ARG A 368 50.22 -33.44 -42.11
CA ARG A 368 51.20 -32.47 -42.60
C ARG A 368 50.57 -31.20 -43.17
N GLY A 369 51.03 -30.04 -42.70
CA GLY A 369 51.31 -28.81 -43.47
C GLY A 369 50.18 -28.02 -44.16
N GLY A 370 49.23 -28.67 -44.83
CA GLY A 370 48.11 -28.03 -45.54
C GLY A 370 46.79 -28.03 -44.77
N ASP A 371 46.64 -28.95 -43.82
CA ASP A 371 45.37 -29.20 -43.12
C ASP A 371 45.13 -28.30 -41.91
N ARG A 372 46.10 -27.48 -41.48
CA ARG A 372 45.92 -26.61 -40.31
C ARG A 372 44.78 -25.61 -40.48
N MET A 373 44.58 -25.06 -41.68
CA MET A 373 43.50 -24.12 -41.92
C MET A 373 42.13 -24.81 -42.02
N GLN A 374 42.08 -26.04 -42.56
CA GLN A 374 40.86 -26.84 -42.62
C GLN A 374 40.48 -27.37 -41.23
N GLN A 375 41.46 -27.83 -40.45
CA GLN A 375 41.30 -28.23 -39.05
C GLN A 375 40.88 -27.06 -38.18
N ALA A 376 41.51 -25.88 -38.33
CA ALA A 376 41.09 -24.67 -37.61
C ALA A 376 39.65 -24.27 -37.96
N ARG A 377 39.25 -24.38 -39.24
CA ARG A 377 37.87 -24.11 -39.67
C ARG A 377 36.89 -25.14 -39.11
N GLN A 378 37.25 -26.43 -39.07
CA GLN A 378 36.43 -27.47 -38.46
C GLN A 378 36.31 -27.31 -36.95
N GLN A 379 37.39 -26.94 -36.26
CA GLN A 379 37.38 -26.64 -34.84
C GLN A 379 36.52 -25.42 -34.53
N TRP A 380 36.60 -24.37 -35.36
CA TRP A 380 35.76 -23.19 -35.21
C TRP A 380 34.27 -23.51 -35.43
N MET A 381 33.93 -24.30 -36.45
CA MET A 381 32.56 -24.76 -36.69
C MET A 381 32.03 -25.64 -35.56
N LYS A 382 32.85 -26.55 -35.02
CA LYS A 382 32.48 -27.37 -33.85
C LYS A 382 32.28 -26.51 -32.62
N PHE A 383 33.20 -25.59 -32.33
CA PHE A 383 33.08 -24.67 -31.21
C PHE A 383 31.80 -23.82 -31.30
N GLU A 384 31.48 -23.30 -32.48
CA GLU A 384 30.26 -22.50 -32.68
C GLU A 384 29.00 -23.36 -32.58
N HIS A 385 29.02 -24.60 -33.08
CA HIS A 385 27.92 -25.55 -32.92
C HIS A 385 27.71 -25.93 -31.45
N ASP A 386 28.77 -26.27 -30.73
CA ASP A 386 28.73 -26.62 -29.31
C ASP A 386 28.25 -25.44 -28.48
N ARG A 387 28.67 -24.22 -28.82
CA ARG A 387 28.17 -22.98 -28.20
C ARG A 387 26.67 -22.79 -28.45
N GLN A 388 26.20 -22.98 -29.67
CA GLN A 388 24.77 -22.86 -30.01
C GLN A 388 23.93 -23.93 -29.29
N VAL A 389 24.40 -25.17 -29.25
CA VAL A 389 23.76 -26.27 -28.50
C VAL A 389 23.71 -25.95 -27.01
N ASN A 390 24.77 -25.38 -26.44
CA ASN A 390 24.81 -24.97 -25.04
C ASN A 390 23.79 -23.86 -24.74
N ILE A 391 23.73 -22.83 -25.59
CA ILE A 391 22.75 -21.73 -25.45
C ILE A 391 21.32 -22.27 -25.54
N GLN A 392 21.03 -23.15 -26.49
CA GLN A 392 19.70 -23.75 -26.64
C GLN A 392 19.33 -24.62 -25.42
N SER A 393 20.26 -25.45 -24.95
CA SER A 393 20.08 -26.27 -23.74
C SER A 393 19.84 -25.42 -22.48
N ALA A 394 20.49 -24.26 -22.38
CA ALA A 394 20.26 -23.31 -21.29
C ALA A 394 18.89 -22.64 -21.37
N LEU A 395 18.40 -22.28 -22.55
CA LEU A 395 17.06 -21.73 -22.74
C LEU A 395 15.95 -22.74 -22.42
N ASP A 396 16.19 -24.01 -22.74
CA ASP A 396 15.26 -25.13 -22.48
C ASP A 396 15.35 -25.68 -21.03
N SER A 397 16.18 -25.06 -20.19
CA SER A 397 16.34 -25.45 -18.80
C SER A 397 15.14 -25.05 -17.92
N ASN A 398 15.06 -25.64 -16.73
CA ASN A 398 13.97 -25.37 -15.79
C ASN A 398 13.96 -23.90 -15.37
N ARG A 399 12.76 -23.31 -15.38
CA ARG A 399 12.56 -21.90 -15.05
C ARG A 399 12.45 -21.71 -13.55
N TRP A 400 13.05 -20.65 -13.05
CA TRP A 400 13.03 -20.32 -11.64
C TRP A 400 12.04 -19.20 -11.33
N GLU A 401 11.53 -19.24 -10.11
CA GLU A 401 10.69 -18.17 -9.57
C GLU A 401 11.50 -16.88 -9.39
N SER A 402 10.83 -15.75 -9.63
CA SER A 402 11.43 -14.41 -9.52
C SER A 402 12.08 -14.14 -8.14
N SER A 403 11.52 -14.68 -7.05
CA SER A 403 12.14 -14.57 -5.71
C SER A 403 13.52 -15.20 -5.65
N LYS A 404 13.70 -16.38 -6.27
CA LYS A 404 14.99 -17.08 -6.28
C LYS A 404 16.00 -16.35 -7.16
N VAL A 405 15.57 -15.89 -8.34
CA VAL A 405 16.43 -15.10 -9.24
C VAL A 405 16.89 -13.80 -8.58
N ALA A 406 16.00 -13.12 -7.84
CA ALA A 406 16.33 -11.91 -7.11
C ALA A 406 17.35 -12.14 -5.99
N GLN A 407 17.25 -13.26 -5.26
CA GLN A 407 18.24 -13.62 -4.21
C GLN A 407 19.64 -13.77 -4.81
N HIS A 408 19.79 -14.53 -5.91
CA HIS A 408 21.09 -14.68 -6.57
C HIS A 408 21.57 -13.36 -7.19
N SER A 409 20.66 -12.55 -7.74
CA SER A 409 21.00 -11.22 -8.26
C SER A 409 21.52 -10.29 -7.15
N PHE A 410 20.91 -10.35 -5.96
CA PHE A 410 21.35 -9.60 -4.79
C PHE A 410 22.72 -10.07 -4.30
N THR A 411 22.95 -11.38 -4.18
CA THR A 411 24.27 -11.93 -3.80
C THR A 411 25.34 -11.58 -4.82
N TRP A 412 25.01 -11.62 -6.12
CA TRP A 412 25.91 -11.22 -7.19
C TRP A 412 26.30 -9.74 -7.08
N LEU A 413 25.33 -8.84 -6.86
CA LEU A 413 25.60 -7.41 -6.64
C LEU A 413 26.47 -7.17 -5.40
N GLN A 414 26.23 -7.89 -4.30
CA GLN A 414 27.05 -7.80 -3.08
C GLN A 414 28.49 -8.28 -3.30
N SER A 415 28.69 -9.32 -4.13
CA SER A 415 30.03 -9.84 -4.43
C SER A 415 30.88 -8.85 -5.23
N ARG A 416 30.24 -8.01 -6.05
CA ARG A 416 30.90 -7.09 -6.97
C ARG A 416 31.14 -5.70 -6.38
N SER A 417 30.37 -5.31 -5.35
CA SER A 417 30.57 -4.10 -4.57
C SER A 417 30.66 -4.42 -3.07
N PRO A 418 31.85 -4.77 -2.56
CA PRO A 418 32.04 -5.12 -1.15
C PRO A 418 31.78 -3.94 -0.21
N GLU A 419 31.94 -2.69 -0.69
CA GLU A 419 31.58 -1.47 0.03
C GLU A 419 30.06 -1.31 0.17
N ALA A 420 29.31 -1.62 -0.89
CA ALA A 420 27.86 -1.61 -0.83
C ALA A 420 27.29 -2.66 0.13
N ASN A 421 27.97 -3.80 0.32
CA ASN A 421 27.54 -4.80 1.31
C ASN A 421 27.65 -4.29 2.76
N ARG A 422 28.60 -3.40 3.06
CA ARG A 422 28.72 -2.75 4.38
C ARG A 422 27.63 -1.72 4.64
N ILE A 423 27.14 -1.10 3.57
CA ILE A 423 26.26 0.07 3.64
C ILE A 423 24.78 -0.32 3.44
N ALA A 424 24.49 -1.29 2.58
CA ALA A 424 23.16 -1.77 2.24
C ALA A 424 23.04 -3.29 2.44
N PRO A 425 23.03 -3.78 3.70
CA PRO A 425 22.90 -5.22 3.99
C PRO A 425 21.51 -5.78 3.63
N ARG A 426 20.55 -4.89 3.34
CA ARG A 426 19.13 -5.19 3.16
C ARG A 426 18.69 -4.86 1.73
N MET A 427 17.91 -5.76 1.14
CA MET A 427 17.36 -5.59 -0.21
C MET A 427 16.54 -4.29 -0.33
N GLU A 428 15.87 -3.86 0.74
CA GLU A 428 15.08 -2.62 0.78
C GLU A 428 15.93 -1.37 0.46
N LEU A 429 17.17 -1.30 0.95
CA LEU A 429 18.05 -0.16 0.73
C LEU A 429 18.57 -0.10 -0.70
N VAL A 430 18.79 -1.27 -1.32
CA VAL A 430 19.17 -1.37 -2.74
C VAL A 430 17.99 -1.00 -3.64
N VAL A 431 16.76 -1.41 -3.30
CA VAL A 431 15.56 -0.95 -4.02
C VAL A 431 15.41 0.56 -3.92
N ALA A 432 15.61 1.13 -2.72
CA ALA A 432 15.52 2.57 -2.53
C ALA A 432 16.59 3.34 -3.32
N SER A 433 17.82 2.81 -3.44
CA SER A 433 18.86 3.43 -4.26
C SER A 433 18.56 3.32 -5.77
N ILE A 434 17.96 2.22 -6.24
CA ILE A 434 17.50 2.09 -7.63
C ILE A 434 16.39 3.10 -7.91
N LEU A 435 15.40 3.23 -7.01
CA LEU A 435 14.34 4.25 -7.13
C LEU A 435 14.93 5.67 -7.13
N HIS A 436 15.91 5.93 -6.28
CA HIS A 436 16.63 7.19 -6.27
C HIS A 436 17.30 7.48 -7.63
N GLN A 437 17.99 6.49 -8.20
CA GLN A 437 18.63 6.63 -9.51
C GLN A 437 17.60 6.88 -10.62
N MET A 438 16.42 6.26 -10.56
CA MET A 438 15.34 6.52 -11.53
C MET A 438 14.81 7.97 -11.46
N ILE A 439 14.84 8.61 -10.28
CA ILE A 439 14.41 10.00 -10.12
C ILE A 439 15.38 10.95 -10.84
N HIS A 440 16.70 10.74 -10.71
CA HIS A 440 17.71 11.67 -11.24
C HIS A 440 18.19 11.35 -12.66
N ASP A 441 18.15 10.08 -13.08
CA ASP A 441 18.63 9.66 -14.39
C ASP A 441 17.50 9.10 -15.25
N VAL A 442 17.06 9.92 -16.21
CA VAL A 442 16.01 9.59 -17.19
C VAL A 442 16.43 8.44 -18.10
N ALA A 443 17.71 8.39 -18.50
CA ALA A 443 18.21 7.34 -19.40
C ALA A 443 18.26 6.00 -18.68
N PHE A 444 18.70 5.98 -17.43
CA PHE A 444 18.64 4.80 -16.57
C PHE A 444 17.20 4.33 -16.34
N ALA A 445 16.28 5.23 -15.98
CA ALA A 445 14.87 4.89 -15.77
C ALA A 445 14.24 4.24 -17.01
N ARG A 446 14.54 4.78 -18.20
CA ARG A 446 14.13 4.21 -19.50
C ARG A 446 14.70 2.82 -19.73
N LYS A 447 16.02 2.67 -19.64
CA LYS A 447 16.69 1.37 -19.83
C LYS A 447 16.12 0.31 -18.88
N LEU A 448 16.00 0.65 -17.59
CA LEU A 448 15.47 -0.26 -16.58
C LEU A 448 14.02 -0.66 -16.88
N SER A 449 13.18 0.30 -17.26
CA SER A 449 11.78 0.04 -17.62
C SER A 449 11.67 -0.82 -18.89
N THR A 450 12.54 -0.62 -19.88
CA THR A 450 12.59 -1.51 -21.06
C THR A 450 12.99 -2.93 -20.69
N MET A 451 13.92 -3.12 -19.73
CA MET A 451 14.27 -4.44 -19.23
C MET A 451 13.09 -5.10 -18.48
N LEU A 452 12.34 -4.35 -17.69
CA LEU A 452 11.13 -4.83 -17.00
C LEU A 452 10.02 -5.19 -18.01
N GLU A 453 9.85 -4.43 -19.08
CA GLU A 453 8.92 -4.76 -20.17
C GLU A 453 9.37 -5.99 -20.97
N SER A 454 10.68 -6.18 -21.21
CA SER A 454 11.20 -7.41 -21.79
C SER A 454 10.89 -8.62 -20.91
N TRP A 455 11.11 -8.50 -19.59
CA TRP A 455 10.70 -9.53 -18.64
C TRP A 455 9.20 -9.82 -18.69
N ARG A 456 8.40 -8.76 -18.82
CA ARG A 456 6.96 -8.87 -19.02
C ARG A 456 6.62 -9.63 -20.29
N ALA A 457 7.27 -9.33 -21.40
CA ALA A 457 7.08 -10.01 -22.68
C ALA A 457 7.43 -11.50 -22.57
N TRP A 458 8.54 -11.87 -21.92
CA TRP A 458 8.95 -13.27 -21.72
C TRP A 458 7.89 -14.10 -20.98
N SER A 459 7.16 -13.46 -20.05
CA SER A 459 6.08 -14.10 -19.30
C SER A 459 4.82 -14.41 -20.14
N TYR A 460 4.64 -13.71 -21.26
CA TYR A 460 3.52 -13.86 -22.20
C TYR A 460 3.91 -14.73 -23.40
N SER A 461 5.13 -14.58 -23.92
CA SER A 461 5.66 -15.38 -25.04
C SER A 461 5.98 -16.82 -24.66
N GLY A 462 5.81 -17.19 -23.38
CA GLY A 462 6.08 -18.52 -22.90
C GLY A 462 7.56 -18.80 -22.74
N GLY A 463 8.42 -17.79 -22.54
CA GLY A 463 9.84 -17.94 -22.25
C GLY A 463 10.73 -16.88 -22.90
N MET A 464 12.01 -16.93 -22.53
CA MET A 464 13.10 -16.11 -23.05
C MET A 464 13.60 -16.67 -24.40
N GLN A 465 13.98 -15.79 -25.33
CA GLN A 465 14.56 -16.15 -26.63
C GLN A 465 16.07 -15.89 -26.65
N GLN A 466 16.76 -16.42 -27.66
CA GLN A 466 18.21 -16.23 -27.82
C GLN A 466 18.63 -14.75 -27.89
N ARG A 467 17.86 -13.91 -28.60
CA ARG A 467 18.10 -12.45 -28.68
C ARG A 467 18.05 -11.76 -27.31
N ASP A 468 17.23 -12.27 -26.41
CA ASP A 468 17.09 -11.73 -25.07
C ASP A 468 18.35 -12.04 -24.25
N LEU A 469 18.91 -13.24 -24.41
CA LEU A 469 20.17 -13.64 -23.78
C LEU A 469 21.35 -12.78 -24.23
N GLU A 470 21.45 -12.44 -25.51
CA GLU A 470 22.47 -11.52 -26.02
C GLU A 470 22.33 -10.11 -25.40
N THR A 471 21.09 -9.64 -25.27
CA THR A 471 20.79 -8.36 -24.60
C THR A 471 21.20 -8.41 -23.12
N LEU A 472 20.93 -9.52 -22.43
CA LEU A 472 21.33 -9.72 -21.02
C LEU A 472 22.84 -9.78 -20.82
N GLN A 473 23.58 -10.37 -21.77
CA GLN A 473 25.05 -10.38 -21.73
C GLN A 473 25.64 -8.98 -21.90
N SER A 474 24.99 -8.13 -22.69
CA SER A 474 25.45 -6.75 -22.91
C SER A 474 25.24 -5.84 -21.68
N ASP A 475 24.20 -6.07 -20.88
CA ASP A 475 23.86 -5.22 -19.73
C ASP A 475 23.39 -6.06 -18.52
N LEU A 476 24.32 -6.88 -18.02
CA LEU A 476 24.10 -7.72 -16.85
C LEU A 476 23.76 -6.93 -15.57
N PRO A 477 24.40 -5.77 -15.26
CA PRO A 477 24.04 -4.96 -14.10
C PRO A 477 22.58 -4.51 -14.14
N LEU A 478 22.09 -4.05 -15.29
CA LEU A 478 20.69 -3.64 -15.45
C LEU A 478 19.72 -4.80 -15.22
N PHE A 479 20.05 -6.00 -15.75
CA PHE A 479 19.26 -7.20 -15.51
C PHE A 479 19.18 -7.55 -14.03
N THR A 480 20.31 -7.52 -13.31
CA THR A 480 20.31 -7.83 -11.87
C THR A 480 19.47 -6.84 -11.05
N LYS A 481 19.53 -5.53 -11.38
CA LYS A 481 18.68 -4.50 -10.78
C LYS A 481 17.20 -4.78 -11.08
N ALA A 482 16.85 -5.11 -12.32
CA ALA A 482 15.48 -5.46 -12.72
C ALA A 482 14.96 -6.72 -12.01
N ALA A 483 15.76 -7.79 -11.95
CA ALA A 483 15.43 -9.03 -11.27
C ALA A 483 15.15 -8.80 -9.78
N LEU A 484 15.97 -7.97 -9.14
CA LEU A 484 15.80 -7.59 -7.74
C LEU A 484 14.48 -6.85 -7.51
N LEU A 485 14.10 -5.92 -8.39
CA LEU A 485 12.82 -5.21 -8.30
C LEU A 485 11.62 -6.15 -8.44
N ILE A 486 11.65 -7.08 -9.40
CA ILE A 486 10.57 -8.05 -9.61
C ILE A 486 10.44 -8.99 -8.40
N GLY A 487 11.55 -9.53 -7.90
CA GLY A 487 11.52 -10.36 -6.69
C GLY A 487 11.10 -9.59 -5.45
N PHE A 488 11.41 -8.28 -5.37
CA PHE A 488 10.94 -7.42 -4.29
C PHE A 488 9.42 -7.24 -4.32
N ILE A 489 8.83 -6.99 -5.49
CA ILE A 489 7.38 -6.94 -5.68
C ILE A 489 6.76 -8.28 -5.27
N LYS A 490 7.38 -9.43 -5.60
CA LYS A 490 6.89 -10.76 -5.20
C LYS A 490 6.88 -10.92 -3.69
N SER A 491 8.02 -10.63 -3.07
CA SER A 491 8.20 -10.69 -1.62
C SER A 491 7.18 -9.81 -0.89
N CYS A 492 6.87 -8.63 -1.44
CA CYS A 492 5.82 -7.77 -0.91
C CYS A 492 4.44 -8.41 -1.05
N SER A 493 4.08 -8.90 -2.24
CA SER A 493 2.81 -9.59 -2.52
C SER A 493 2.52 -10.75 -1.57
N ASP A 494 3.54 -11.58 -1.30
CA ASP A 494 3.40 -12.79 -0.50
C ASP A 494 3.34 -12.50 1.01
N SER A 495 3.83 -11.33 1.43
CA SER A 495 3.79 -10.87 2.82
C SER A 495 2.36 -10.58 3.29
N ASP A 496 2.13 -10.68 4.60
CA ASP A 496 0.82 -10.37 5.18
C ASP A 496 0.43 -8.90 4.92
N ASN A 497 1.38 -7.96 5.04
CA ASN A 497 1.15 -6.55 4.72
C ASN A 497 0.72 -6.32 3.26
N GLY A 498 1.30 -7.09 2.33
CA GLY A 498 0.93 -7.08 0.91
C GLY A 498 -0.51 -7.52 0.67
N LYS A 499 -0.88 -8.67 1.26
CA LYS A 499 -2.24 -9.20 1.17
C LYS A 499 -3.26 -8.22 1.75
N VAL A 500 -2.97 -7.66 2.93
CA VAL A 500 -3.85 -6.69 3.59
C VAL A 500 -4.00 -5.41 2.77
N THR A 501 -2.91 -4.86 2.25
CA THR A 501 -2.96 -3.67 1.41
C THR A 501 -3.84 -3.88 0.19
N ARG A 502 -3.69 -5.02 -0.49
CA ARG A 502 -4.52 -5.39 -1.64
C ARG A 502 -5.99 -5.54 -1.27
N ASP A 503 -6.27 -6.15 -0.11
CA ASP A 503 -7.63 -6.35 0.37
C ASP A 503 -8.30 -5.01 0.71
N ILE A 504 -7.54 -4.09 1.32
CA ILE A 504 -7.99 -2.72 1.56
C ILE A 504 -8.30 -2.04 0.23
N HIS A 505 -7.39 -2.03 -0.75
CA HIS A 505 -7.65 -1.38 -2.05
C HIS A 505 -8.91 -1.92 -2.73
N LYS A 506 -9.10 -3.24 -2.78
CA LYS A 506 -10.31 -3.85 -3.34
C LYS A 506 -11.57 -3.45 -2.57
N CYS A 507 -11.50 -3.34 -1.25
CA CYS A 507 -12.62 -2.85 -0.44
C CYS A 507 -12.89 -1.36 -0.65
N LEU A 508 -11.86 -0.53 -0.83
CA LEU A 508 -12.00 0.90 -1.13
C LEU A 508 -12.65 1.15 -2.49
N GLU A 509 -12.34 0.31 -3.48
CA GLU A 509 -12.97 0.34 -4.80
C GLU A 509 -14.45 -0.09 -4.73
N ALA A 510 -14.74 -1.17 -4.01
CA ALA A 510 -16.10 -1.70 -3.87
C ALA A 510 -17.01 -0.81 -3.00
N HIS A 511 -16.47 -0.20 -1.95
CA HIS A 511 -17.20 0.55 -0.93
C HIS A 511 -16.70 1.99 -0.83
N GLN A 512 -16.88 2.79 -1.88
CA GLN A 512 -16.46 4.19 -1.89
C GLN A 512 -17.14 5.03 -0.80
N VAL A 513 -18.42 4.76 -0.54
CA VAL A 513 -19.25 5.45 0.45
C VAL A 513 -19.77 4.44 1.47
N VAL A 514 -19.56 4.76 2.75
CA VAL A 514 -19.95 3.93 3.89
C VAL A 514 -20.74 4.76 4.90
N ARG A 515 -21.47 4.05 5.76
CA ARG A 515 -22.25 4.64 6.84
C ARG A 515 -21.50 4.45 8.15
N LEU A 516 -21.25 5.54 8.87
CA LEU A 516 -20.61 5.52 10.18
C LEU A 516 -21.68 5.72 11.25
N GLY A 517 -21.86 4.75 12.13
CA GLY A 517 -22.90 4.68 13.17
C GLY A 517 -22.34 4.31 14.53
#